data_AF-A0A452Z9E3-F1
#
_entry.id   AF-A0A452Z9E3-F1
#
_cell.length_a   1.000
_cell.length_b   1.000
_cell.length_c   1.000
_cell.angle_alpha   90.00
_cell.angle_beta   90.00
_cell.angle_gamma   90.00
#
_symmetry.space_group_name_H-M   'P 1'
#
loop_
_entity.id
_entity.type
_entity.pdbx_description
1 polymer ?
#
loop_
_entity_poly.entity_id
_entity_poly.type
_entity_poly.pdbx_seq_one_letter_code
_entity_poly.pdbx_strand_id
1 'polypeptide(L)'
;MAETIDLTGDGGVLKTVIRKAKDDAISPSDSLPLVDVHYEGTLAENGEVFDTTHEDNSIFSFEVGQGAVIKAWDIALRTMKVCERL
;
A
#
# COMPACT_ATOMS: atom_id res chain seq x y z
N MET A 1 6.60 18.49 -3.73
CA MET A 1 6.81 17.36 -4.65
C MET A 1 6.73 16.11 -3.79
N ALA A 2 5.95 15.10 -4.18
CA ALA A 2 5.90 13.85 -3.42
C ALA A 2 7.25 13.14 -3.59
N GLU A 3 7.86 12.72 -2.49
CA GLU A 3 9.15 12.03 -2.51
C GLU A 3 8.92 10.56 -2.84
N THR A 4 9.60 10.06 -3.88
CA THR A 4 9.63 8.64 -4.21
C THR A 4 10.78 7.99 -3.44
N ILE A 5 10.47 6.89 -2.77
CA ILE A 5 11.37 6.13 -1.92
C ILE A 5 11.49 4.73 -2.53
N ASP A 6 12.71 4.31 -2.81
CA ASP A 6 12.98 2.91 -3.17
C ASP A 6 13.05 2.07 -1.89
N LEU A 7 12.06 1.21 -1.69
CA LEU A 7 11.93 0.38 -0.50
C LEU A 7 12.81 -0.87 -0.55
N THR A 8 13.19 -1.32 -1.73
CA THR A 8 14.00 -2.53 -1.92
C THR A 8 15.46 -2.22 -2.26
N GLY A 9 15.74 -1.01 -2.72
CA GLY A 9 17.09 -0.54 -3.08
C GLY A 9 17.58 -1.05 -4.45
N ASP A 10 16.76 -1.85 -5.13
CA ASP A 10 16.99 -2.41 -6.46
C ASP A 10 15.97 -1.88 -7.49
N GLY A 11 15.12 -0.92 -7.11
CA GLY A 11 14.04 -0.39 -7.94
C GLY A 11 12.81 -1.30 -8.08
N GLY A 12 12.77 -2.44 -7.38
CA GLY A 12 11.64 -3.37 -7.44
C GLY A 12 10.35 -2.82 -6.82
N VAL A 13 10.44 -2.07 -5.72
CA VAL A 13 9.28 -1.45 -5.06
C VAL A 13 9.56 0.02 -4.78
N LEU A 14 8.96 0.88 -5.61
CA LEU A 14 9.01 2.33 -5.44
C LEU A 14 7.73 2.82 -4.76
N LYS A 15 7.88 3.58 -3.70
CA LYS A 15 6.78 4.17 -2.93
C LYS A 15 6.79 5.68 -3.07
N THR A 16 5.68 6.28 -3.47
CA THR A 16 5.51 7.74 -3.46
C THR A 16 4.37 8.07 -2.51
N VAL A 17 4.55 9.00 -1.58
CA VAL A 17 3.49 9.37 -0.63
C VAL A 17 2.68 10.54 -1.17
N ILE A 18 1.45 10.29 -1.63
CA ILE A 18 0.52 11.32 -2.11
C ILE A 18 -0.12 12.07 -0.94
N ARG A 19 -0.51 11.34 0.12
CA ARG A 19 -1.10 11.90 1.33
C ARG A 19 -0.45 11.29 2.56
N LYS A 20 0.18 12.14 3.39
CA LYS A 20 0.71 11.73 4.68
C LYS A 20 -0.43 11.46 5.66
N ALA A 21 -0.27 10.43 6.48
CA ALA A 21 -1.10 10.21 7.66
C ALA A 21 -0.86 11.28 8.73
N LYS A 22 -1.67 11.27 9.79
CA LYS A 22 -1.40 12.06 11.00
C LYS A 22 -0.13 11.56 11.69
N ASP A 23 0.57 12.44 12.41
CA ASP A 23 1.83 12.09 13.06
C ASP A 23 1.70 10.94 14.07
N ASP A 24 0.57 10.89 14.77
CA ASP A 24 0.19 9.89 15.77
C ASP A 24 -0.51 8.64 15.18
N ALA A 25 -0.63 8.56 13.86
CA ALA A 25 -1.25 7.41 13.21
C ALA A 25 -0.41 6.15 13.40
N ILE A 26 -1.11 5.05 13.65
CA ILE A 26 -0.56 3.72 13.89
C ILE A 26 0.00 3.15 12.59
N SER A 27 1.11 2.42 12.66
CA SER A 27 1.62 1.57 11.58
C SER A 27 1.31 0.10 11.89
N PRO A 28 1.07 -0.74 10.88
CA PRO A 28 0.95 -2.18 11.09
C PRO A 28 2.25 -2.74 11.69
N SER A 29 2.12 -3.80 12.49
CA SER A 29 3.23 -4.46 13.17
C SER A 29 2.98 -5.96 13.31
N ASP A 30 3.98 -6.73 13.73
CA ASP A 30 3.82 -8.17 13.93
C ASP A 30 2.72 -8.52 14.95
N SER A 31 2.43 -7.63 15.91
CA SER A 31 1.34 -7.79 16.87
C SER A 31 -0.02 -7.29 16.37
N LEU A 32 -0.03 -6.47 15.31
CA LEU A 32 -1.23 -5.91 14.67
C LEU A 32 -1.06 -5.94 13.13
N PRO A 33 -1.05 -7.14 12.51
CA PRO A 33 -0.77 -7.28 11.09
C PRO A 33 -2.01 -7.08 10.21
N LEU A 34 -3.21 -7.12 10.79
CA LEU A 34 -4.45 -6.98 10.04
C LEU A 34 -4.61 -5.53 9.54
N VAL A 35 -4.78 -5.37 8.23
CA VAL A 35 -4.98 -4.08 7.57
C VAL A 35 -6.23 -4.11 6.69
N ASP A 36 -6.92 -2.98 6.66
CA ASP A 36 -8.04 -2.70 5.77
C ASP A 36 -7.58 -1.67 4.75
N VAL A 37 -7.65 -1.99 3.45
CA VAL A 37 -7.15 -1.11 2.40
C VAL A 37 -8.18 -0.86 1.31
N HIS A 38 -8.12 0.35 0.76
CA HIS A 38 -8.61 0.65 -0.57
C HIS A 38 -7.43 0.71 -1.52
N TYR A 39 -7.55 0.07 -2.68
CA TYR A 39 -6.56 0.09 -3.74
C TYR A 39 -7.21 0.22 -5.11
N GLU A 40 -6.38 0.66 -6.04
CA GLU A 40 -6.61 0.66 -7.49
C GLU A 40 -5.31 0.19 -8.14
N GLY A 41 -5.39 -0.91 -8.89
CA GLY A 41 -4.28 -1.45 -9.67
C GLY A 41 -4.40 -1.00 -11.11
N THR A 42 -3.38 -0.30 -11.60
CA THR A 42 -3.27 0.11 -13.01
C THR A 42 -2.03 -0.49 -13.67
N LEU A 43 -2.14 -0.78 -14.96
CA LEU A 43 -1.01 -1.21 -15.78
C LEU A 43 -0.16 0.01 -16.16
N ALA A 44 1.14 -0.02 -15.87
CA ALA A 44 2.02 1.11 -16.13
C ALA A 44 2.16 1.46 -17.62
N GLU A 45 1.99 0.49 -18.52
CA GLU A 45 2.17 0.66 -19.96
C GLU A 45 1.07 1.51 -20.62
N ASN A 46 -0.18 1.36 -20.18
CA ASN A 46 -1.35 1.98 -20.81
C ASN A 46 -2.29 2.71 -19.83
N GLY A 47 -2.06 2.60 -18.52
CA GLY A 47 -2.90 3.17 -17.47
C GLY A 47 -4.23 2.43 -17.26
N GLU A 48 -4.42 1.26 -17.87
CA GLU A 48 -5.66 0.49 -17.73
C GLU A 48 -5.79 -0.04 -16.31
N VAL A 49 -6.95 0.19 -15.68
CA VAL A 49 -7.28 -0.37 -14.37
C VAL A 49 -7.59 -1.84 -14.56
N PHE A 50 -6.80 -2.71 -13.93
CA PHE A 50 -7.04 -4.15 -13.97
C PHE A 50 -7.83 -4.64 -12.76
N ASP A 51 -7.82 -3.89 -11.66
CA ASP A 51 -8.54 -4.22 -10.43
C ASP A 51 -8.71 -2.98 -9.54
N THR A 52 -9.86 -2.81 -8.90
CA THR A 52 -10.11 -1.66 -8.01
C THR A 52 -11.19 -1.96 -6.99
N THR A 53 -10.99 -1.46 -5.78
CA THR A 53 -11.98 -1.54 -4.69
C THR A 53 -12.96 -0.36 -4.70
N HIS A 54 -12.67 0.68 -5.50
CA HIS A 54 -13.46 1.91 -5.51
C HIS A 54 -14.79 1.76 -6.25
N GLU A 55 -14.89 0.89 -7.25
CA GLU A 55 -16.13 0.68 -8.01
C GLU A 55 -17.23 0.06 -7.15
N ASP A 56 -16.89 -0.95 -6.36
CA ASP A 56 -17.86 -1.68 -5.53
C ASP A 56 -17.98 -1.14 -4.09
N ASN A 57 -17.23 -0.09 -3.74
CA ASN A 57 -17.06 0.38 -2.35
C ASN A 57 -16.68 -0.74 -1.38
N SER A 58 -15.96 -1.75 -1.88
CA SER A 58 -15.49 -2.87 -1.09
C SER A 58 -14.22 -2.48 -0.33
N ILE A 59 -13.95 -3.19 0.77
CA ILE A 59 -12.70 -3.07 1.52
C ILE A 59 -11.99 -4.41 1.39
N PHE A 60 -10.69 -4.35 1.11
CA PHE A 60 -9.86 -5.55 1.11
C PHE A 60 -9.10 -5.66 2.42
N SER A 61 -9.37 -6.72 3.18
CA SER A 61 -8.80 -6.96 4.50
C SER A 61 -7.89 -8.19 4.49
N PHE A 62 -6.67 -8.04 4.99
CA PHE A 62 -5.70 -9.15 5.06
C PHE A 62 -4.60 -8.88 6.10
N GLU A 63 -3.83 -9.92 6.43
CA GLU A 63 -2.67 -9.80 7.32
C GLU A 63 -1.40 -9.48 6.52
N VAL A 64 -0.84 -8.29 6.72
CA VAL A 64 0.40 -7.89 6.06
C VAL A 64 1.58 -8.65 6.62
N GLY A 65 2.47 -9.09 5.74
CA GLY A 65 3.73 -9.71 6.11
C GLY A 65 3.71 -11.21 6.34
N GLN A 66 2.55 -11.84 6.14
CA GLN A 66 2.37 -13.30 6.17
C GLN A 66 2.45 -13.93 4.76
N GLY A 67 2.76 -13.15 3.71
CA GLY A 67 2.77 -13.65 2.33
C GLY A 67 1.38 -13.94 1.76
N ALA A 68 0.33 -13.34 2.35
CA ALA A 68 -1.06 -13.45 1.88
C ALA A 68 -1.29 -12.67 0.57
N VAL A 69 -0.43 -11.71 0.27
CA VAL A 69 -0.49 -10.84 -0.92
C VAL A 69 0.84 -10.85 -1.67
N ILE A 70 0.89 -10.16 -2.82
CA ILE A 70 2.13 -10.00 -3.57
C ILE A 70 3.22 -9.32 -2.73
N LYS A 71 4.47 -9.72 -2.93
CA LYS A 71 5.62 -9.25 -2.12
C LYS A 71 5.74 -7.74 -2.04
N ALA A 72 5.44 -7.04 -3.14
CA ALA A 72 5.50 -5.59 -3.20
C ALA A 72 4.55 -4.93 -2.18
N TRP A 73 3.34 -5.48 -2.01
CA TRP A 73 2.36 -4.98 -1.04
C TRP A 73 2.83 -5.23 0.40
N ASP A 74 3.34 -6.43 0.65
CA ASP A 74 3.89 -6.81 1.96
C ASP A 74 5.05 -5.90 2.39
N ILE A 75 5.84 -5.39 1.44
CA ILE A 75 6.92 -4.44 1.72
C ILE A 75 6.36 -3.02 1.90
N ALA A 76 5.54 -2.55 0.95
CA ALA A 76 5.05 -1.18 0.95
C ALA A 76 4.14 -0.86 2.14
N LEU A 77 3.15 -1.72 2.43
CA LEU A 77 2.15 -1.45 3.47
C LEU A 77 2.73 -1.50 4.89
N ARG A 78 3.81 -2.27 5.11
CA ARG A 78 4.56 -2.22 6.37
C ARG A 78 5.19 -0.86 6.67
N THR A 79 5.44 -0.05 5.64
CA THR A 79 6.00 1.30 5.79
C THR A 79 4.94 2.38 5.89
N MET A 80 3.65 2.03 5.79
CA MET A 80 2.55 2.99 5.81
C MET A 80 2.02 3.21 7.22
N LYS A 81 1.33 4.34 7.39
CA LYS A 81 0.48 4.62 8.55
C LYS A 81 -0.99 4.55 8.16
N VAL A 82 -1.85 4.30 9.15
CA VAL A 82 -3.31 4.37 8.98
C VAL A 82 -3.71 5.73 8.39
N CYS A 83 -4.55 5.72 7.35
CA CYS A 83 -4.97 6.89 6.56
C CYS A 83 -3.89 7.56 5.69
N GLU A 84 -2.74 6.91 5.47
CA GLU A 84 -1.78 7.30 4.42
C GLU A 84 -2.29 6.89 3.04
N ARG A 85 -1.99 7.68 2.00
CA ARG A 85 -2.25 7.33 0.60
C ARG A 85 -0.97 7.41 -0.21
N LEU A 86 -0.73 6.37 -1.00
CA LEU A 86 0.32 6.28 -2.00
C LEU A 86 -0.18 6.68 -3.38
#